data_AF-C6KIH6-F1
#
_entry.id   AF-C6KIH6-F1
#
_cell.length_a   1.000
_cell.length_b   1.000
_cell.length_c   1.000
_cell.angle_alpha   90.00
_cell.angle_beta   90.00
_cell.angle_gamma   90.00
#
_symmetry.space_group_name_H-M   'P 1'
#
loop_
_entity.id
_entity.type
_entity.pdbx_description
1 polymer ?
#
loop_
_entity_poly.entity_id
_entity_poly.type
_entity_poly.pdbx_seq_one_letter_code
_entity_poly.pdbx_strand_id
1 'polypeptide(L)'
;DQCKKILASAKIAFADDSALSRADKMRVVREDVKALNSLVTSLPLQTDIDKEVVGSELEQEMRRMDEVIRRAVQEIEAIQRKARENTDGIRLEVNESILANCQALMSVIMQLVIASRELQLEIVAAGKQGGSPAEFYKRNHQWTEGLLSAAKAVGVAARVLVESADGVVTGKGKFEHLIVAAQEIAASTAQLFVSSRVKADKDSAKLEALSHL
;
A
#
# COMPACT_ATOMS: atom_id res chain seq x y z
N ASP A 1 4.72 -5.01 27.63
CA ASP A 1 3.55 -5.16 28.53
C ASP A 1 2.31 -4.40 28.10
N GLN A 2 2.41 -3.16 27.60
CA GLN A 2 1.24 -2.37 27.21
C GLN A 2 0.36 -3.01 26.11
N CYS A 3 0.94 -3.70 25.12
CA CYS A 3 0.17 -4.42 24.10
C CYS A 3 -0.65 -5.59 24.68
N LYS A 4 -0.12 -6.28 25.70
CA LYS A 4 -0.85 -7.36 26.40
C LYS A 4 -2.03 -6.79 27.19
N LYS A 5 -1.85 -5.60 27.78
CA LYS A 5 -2.90 -4.88 28.50
C LYS A 5 -4.05 -4.47 27.58
N ILE A 6 -3.74 -3.89 26.41
CA ILE A 6 -4.74 -3.56 25.38
C ILE A 6 -5.50 -4.81 24.94
N LEU A 7 -4.81 -5.93 24.70
CA LEU A 7 -5.45 -7.18 24.28
C LEU A 7 -6.43 -7.70 25.35
N ALA A 8 -6.07 -7.58 26.63
CA ALA A 8 -6.94 -7.96 27.75
C ALA A 8 -8.16 -7.04 27.86
N SER A 9 -7.95 -5.72 27.84
CA SER A 9 -9.02 -4.71 27.88
C SER A 9 -9.97 -4.83 26.69
N ALA A 10 -9.45 -5.09 25.49
CA ALA A 10 -10.25 -5.30 24.28
C ALA A 10 -11.10 -6.57 24.39
N LYS A 11 -10.52 -7.70 24.83
CA LYS A 11 -11.29 -8.94 25.04
C LYS A 11 -12.46 -8.74 26.00
N ILE A 12 -12.25 -8.02 27.11
CA ILE A 12 -13.32 -7.70 28.06
C ILE A 12 -14.38 -6.79 27.42
N ALA A 13 -13.96 -5.77 26.66
CA ALA A 13 -14.87 -4.84 25.99
C ALA A 13 -15.74 -5.49 24.89
N PHE A 14 -15.24 -6.56 24.24
CA PHE A 14 -15.92 -7.23 23.13
C PHE A 14 -16.62 -8.54 23.50
N ALA A 15 -16.31 -9.16 24.64
CA ALA A 15 -16.89 -10.44 25.05
C ALA A 15 -18.04 -10.33 26.07
N ASP A 16 -18.22 -9.18 26.72
CA ASP A 16 -19.05 -9.08 27.91
C ASP A 16 -20.22 -8.09 27.74
N ASP A 17 -21.45 -8.63 27.68
CA ASP A 17 -22.71 -7.89 27.58
C ASP A 17 -23.26 -7.42 28.95
N SER A 18 -22.49 -7.62 30.03
CA SER A 18 -22.92 -7.32 31.40
C SER A 18 -22.76 -5.83 31.82
N ALA A 19 -23.45 -5.49 32.92
CA ALA A 19 -23.92 -4.20 33.48
C ALA A 19 -23.04 -2.93 33.46
N LEU A 20 -21.78 -2.98 33.03
CA LEU A 20 -20.98 -1.79 32.73
C LEU A 20 -21.33 -1.30 31.32
N SER A 21 -21.67 -0.01 31.19
CA SER A 21 -21.97 0.58 29.89
C SER A 21 -20.82 0.31 28.92
N ARG A 22 -21.13 -0.17 27.71
CA ARG A 22 -20.19 -0.34 26.60
C ARG A 22 -19.29 0.89 26.40
N ALA A 23 -19.77 2.08 26.76
CA ALA A 23 -19.01 3.33 26.76
C ALA A 23 -17.82 3.32 27.73
N ASP A 24 -17.98 2.80 28.95
CA ASP A 24 -16.92 2.75 29.96
C ASP A 24 -15.85 1.72 29.59
N LYS A 25 -16.27 0.55 29.09
CA LYS A 25 -15.36 -0.49 28.56
C LYS A 25 -14.52 0.05 27.39
N MET A 26 -15.16 0.79 26.47
CA MET A 26 -14.48 1.44 25.34
C MET A 26 -13.55 2.58 25.78
N ARG A 27 -13.86 3.28 26.88
CA ARG A 27 -13.00 4.32 27.46
C ARG A 27 -11.68 3.73 27.94
N VAL A 28 -11.71 2.60 28.65
CA VAL A 28 -10.50 1.92 29.15
C VAL A 28 -9.60 1.48 27.99
N VAL A 29 -10.16 0.86 26.95
CA VAL A 29 -9.40 0.47 25.74
C VAL A 29 -8.76 1.70 25.10
N ARG A 30 -9.49 2.81 25.00
CA ARG A 30 -8.97 4.07 24.44
C ARG A 30 -7.82 4.65 25.26
N GLU A 31 -7.90 4.60 26.58
CA GLU A 31 -6.83 5.06 27.48
C GLU A 31 -5.58 4.18 27.35
N ASP A 32 -5.75 2.86 27.30
CA ASP A 32 -4.62 1.93 27.12
C ASP A 32 -3.95 2.11 25.74
N VAL A 33 -4.73 2.37 24.68
CA VAL A 33 -4.22 2.70 23.34
C VAL A 33 -3.49 4.04 23.34
N LYS A 34 -4.01 5.07 24.02
CA LYS A 34 -3.33 6.37 24.18
C LYS A 34 -1.99 6.21 24.90
N ALA A 35 -1.95 5.41 25.96
CA ALA A 35 -0.71 5.14 26.70
C ALA A 35 0.32 4.39 25.84
N LEU A 36 -0.10 3.41 25.03
CA LEU A 36 0.79 2.77 24.05
C LEU A 36 1.30 3.78 23.03
N ASN A 37 0.42 4.63 22.49
CA ASN A 37 0.81 5.65 21.51
C ASN A 37 1.84 6.62 22.08
N SER A 38 1.69 7.02 23.35
CA SER A 38 2.69 7.86 24.04
C SER A 38 4.04 7.15 24.18
N LEU A 39 4.04 5.87 24.55
CA LEU A 39 5.27 5.08 24.66
C LEU A 39 5.95 4.93 23.29
N VAL A 40 5.19 4.63 22.24
CA VAL A 40 5.69 4.50 20.86
C VAL A 40 6.26 5.82 20.35
N THR A 41 5.63 6.95 20.67
CA THR A 41 6.12 8.29 20.28
C THR A 41 7.36 8.71 21.07
N SER A 42 7.52 8.22 22.31
CA SER A 42 8.70 8.49 23.16
C SER A 42 9.92 7.63 22.85
N LEU A 43 9.73 6.53 22.12
CA LEU A 43 10.85 5.73 21.64
C LEU A 43 11.62 6.57 20.62
N PRO A 44 12.96 6.66 20.72
CA PRO A 44 13.76 7.18 19.63
C PRO A 44 13.66 6.19 18.47
N LEU A 45 12.61 6.33 17.67
CA LEU A 45 12.55 5.73 16.36
C LEU A 45 13.71 6.37 15.59
N GLN A 46 14.81 5.62 15.42
CA GLN A 46 15.78 5.94 14.38
C GLN A 46 15.03 5.80 13.05
N THR A 47 14.47 6.92 12.59
CA THR A 47 14.10 7.07 11.20
C THR A 47 15.41 7.26 10.46
N ASP A 48 15.87 6.24 9.73
CA ASP A 48 17.05 6.34 8.86
C ASP A 48 16.87 7.39 7.74
N ILE A 49 15.66 7.89 7.56
CA ILE A 49 15.31 8.89 6.56
C ILE A 49 15.45 10.28 7.17
N ASP A 50 16.33 11.09 6.58
CA ASP A 50 16.51 12.47 6.96
C ASP A 50 15.23 13.29 6.65
N LYS A 51 14.69 13.92 7.69
CA LYS A 51 13.46 14.71 7.65
C LYS A 51 13.55 15.90 6.70
N GLU A 52 14.76 16.37 6.39
CA GLU A 52 14.99 17.44 5.42
C GLU A 52 14.77 16.98 3.97
N VAL A 53 15.00 15.69 3.67
CA VAL A 53 14.93 15.15 2.31
C VAL A 53 13.71 14.25 2.06
N VAL A 54 12.98 13.85 3.11
CA VAL A 54 11.85 12.90 3.03
C VAL A 54 10.79 13.26 1.97
N GLY A 55 10.52 14.55 1.75
CA GLY A 55 9.60 15.00 0.70
C GLY A 55 10.14 14.74 -0.71
N SER A 56 11.42 15.02 -0.93
CA SER A 56 12.08 14.75 -2.22
C SER A 56 12.24 13.25 -2.49
N GLU A 57 12.49 12.46 -1.44
CA GLU A 57 12.54 11.00 -1.54
C GLU A 57 11.17 10.42 -1.90
N LEU A 58 10.09 10.90 -1.26
CA LEU A 58 8.73 10.48 -1.58
C LEU A 58 8.41 10.76 -3.05
N GLU A 59 8.66 11.97 -3.53
CA GLU A 59 8.42 12.31 -4.94
C GLU A 59 9.23 11.43 -5.89
N GLN A 60 10.51 11.19 -5.59
CA GLN A 60 11.36 10.32 -6.41
C GLN A 60 10.84 8.89 -6.41
N GLU A 61 10.42 8.37 -5.26
CA GLU A 61 9.96 7.00 -5.14
C GLU A 61 8.59 6.78 -5.77
N MET A 62 7.67 7.75 -5.67
CA MET A 62 6.40 7.70 -6.40
C MET A 62 6.63 7.64 -7.92
N ARG A 63 7.58 8.42 -8.45
CA ARG A 63 7.96 8.34 -9.88
C ARG A 63 8.61 7.00 -10.25
N ARG A 64 9.45 6.44 -9.36
CA ARG A 64 10.04 5.12 -9.57
C ARG A 64 8.96 4.04 -9.60
N MET A 65 8.01 4.09 -8.68
CA MET A 65 6.87 3.18 -8.62
C MET A 65 6.04 3.26 -9.91
N ASP A 66 5.68 4.47 -10.37
CA ASP A 66 4.96 4.69 -11.64
C ASP A 66 5.67 4.01 -12.82
N GLU A 67 6.99 4.24 -12.94
CA GLU A 67 7.81 3.68 -14.02
C GLU A 67 7.90 2.16 -13.93
N VAL A 68 8.06 1.61 -12.72
CA VAL A 68 8.13 0.16 -12.50
C VAL A 68 6.80 -0.51 -12.87
N ILE A 69 5.65 0.04 -12.48
CA ILE A 69 4.36 -0.52 -12.83
C ILE A 69 4.15 -0.46 -14.35
N ARG A 70 4.52 0.65 -15.00
CA ARG A 70 4.41 0.77 -16.46
C ARG A 70 5.27 -0.27 -17.17
N ARG A 71 6.52 -0.44 -16.75
CA ARG A 71 7.42 -1.48 -17.30
C ARG A 71 6.85 -2.86 -17.08
N ALA A 72 6.32 -3.12 -15.90
CA ALA A 72 5.73 -4.42 -15.58
C ALA A 72 4.53 -4.76 -16.49
N VAL A 73 3.67 -3.79 -16.83
CA VAL A 73 2.62 -3.98 -17.84
C VAL A 73 3.22 -4.34 -19.22
N GLN A 74 4.23 -3.60 -19.67
CA GLN A 74 4.90 -3.84 -20.95
C GLN A 74 5.60 -5.21 -21.01
N GLU A 75 6.20 -5.64 -19.90
CA GLU A 75 6.86 -6.93 -19.76
C GLU A 75 5.85 -8.07 -19.79
N ILE A 76 4.70 -7.95 -19.11
CA ILE A 76 3.60 -8.94 -19.19
C ILE A 76 3.11 -9.09 -20.63
N GLU A 77 2.92 -7.98 -21.35
CA GLU A 77 2.54 -8.02 -22.77
C GLU A 77 3.61 -8.69 -23.65
N ALA A 78 4.89 -8.48 -23.34
CA ALA A 78 5.99 -9.15 -24.05
C ALA A 78 6.01 -10.67 -23.77
N ILE A 79 5.79 -11.06 -22.52
CA ILE A 79 5.68 -12.47 -22.11
C ILE A 79 4.49 -13.13 -22.84
N GLN A 80 3.36 -12.42 -22.97
CA GLN A 80 2.19 -12.92 -23.68
C GLN A 80 2.45 -13.17 -25.17
N ARG A 81 3.12 -12.22 -25.85
CA ARG A 81 3.53 -12.42 -27.25
C ARG A 81 4.44 -13.63 -27.41
N LYS A 82 5.44 -13.77 -26.53
CA LYS A 82 6.37 -14.89 -26.55
C LYS A 82 5.70 -16.22 -26.22
N ALA A 83 4.71 -16.25 -25.33
CA ALA A 83 3.98 -17.46 -24.96
C ALA A 83 3.26 -18.08 -26.17
N ARG A 84 2.68 -17.23 -27.04
CA ARG A 84 1.99 -17.62 -28.28
C ARG A 84 2.90 -18.28 -29.31
N GLU A 85 4.18 -17.91 -29.33
CA GLU A 85 5.16 -18.48 -30.27
C GLU A 85 5.69 -19.84 -29.82
N ASN A 86 5.63 -20.14 -28.51
CA ASN A 86 6.37 -21.25 -27.89
C ASN A 86 5.49 -22.32 -27.24
N THR A 87 4.16 -22.14 -27.22
CA THR A 87 3.25 -23.05 -26.50
C THR A 87 2.00 -23.31 -27.32
N ASP A 88 1.56 -24.57 -27.34
CA ASP A 88 0.33 -25.01 -28.01
C ASP A 88 -0.64 -25.71 -27.03
N GLY A 89 -1.91 -25.80 -27.42
CA GLY A 89 -2.95 -26.54 -26.71
C GLY A 89 -3.35 -25.93 -25.36
N ILE A 90 -3.83 -26.77 -24.44
CA ILE A 90 -4.38 -26.36 -23.12
C ILE A 90 -3.39 -25.52 -22.31
N ARG A 91 -2.08 -25.81 -22.42
CA ARG A 91 -1.04 -25.06 -21.69
C ARG A 91 -0.96 -23.60 -22.18
N LEU A 92 -1.20 -23.35 -23.47
CA LEU A 92 -1.26 -21.99 -24.01
C LEU A 92 -2.47 -21.26 -23.43
N GLU A 93 -3.66 -21.88 -23.46
CA GLU A 93 -4.90 -21.26 -22.94
C GLU A 93 -4.78 -20.86 -21.46
N VAL A 94 -4.19 -21.73 -20.63
CA VAL A 94 -3.95 -21.43 -19.21
C VAL A 94 -2.95 -20.27 -19.05
N ASN A 95 -1.84 -20.30 -19.78
CA ASN A 95 -0.82 -19.25 -19.71
C ASN A 95 -1.38 -17.89 -20.17
N GLU A 96 -2.20 -17.85 -21.21
CA GLU A 96 -2.84 -16.63 -21.68
C GLU A 96 -3.84 -16.08 -20.67
N SER A 97 -4.65 -16.94 -20.06
CA SER A 97 -5.59 -16.54 -19.01
C SER A 97 -4.86 -15.93 -17.81
N ILE A 98 -3.76 -16.55 -17.38
CA ILE A 98 -2.95 -16.04 -16.28
C ILE A 98 -2.36 -14.66 -16.60
N LEU A 99 -1.74 -14.51 -17.77
CA LEU A 99 -1.12 -13.25 -18.18
C LEU A 99 -2.16 -12.13 -18.34
N ALA A 100 -3.34 -12.45 -18.88
CA ALA A 100 -4.44 -11.50 -18.99
C ALA A 100 -4.91 -11.00 -17.61
N ASN A 101 -5.00 -11.90 -16.62
CA ASN A 101 -5.32 -11.51 -15.24
C ASN A 101 -4.22 -10.66 -14.59
N CYS A 102 -2.94 -11.02 -14.79
CA CYS A 102 -1.83 -10.20 -14.31
C CYS A 102 -1.83 -8.80 -14.94
N GLN A 103 -2.10 -8.69 -16.25
CA GLN A 103 -2.20 -7.41 -16.94
C GLN A 103 -3.37 -6.56 -16.42
N ALA A 104 -4.54 -7.17 -16.22
CA ALA A 104 -5.70 -6.49 -15.64
C ALA A 104 -5.41 -5.97 -14.23
N LEU A 105 -4.81 -6.81 -13.38
CA LEU A 105 -4.39 -6.43 -12.02
C LEU A 105 -3.42 -5.24 -12.06
N MET A 106 -2.40 -5.27 -12.92
CA MET A 106 -1.42 -4.19 -13.02
C MET A 106 -2.02 -2.89 -13.56
N SER A 107 -2.99 -2.98 -14.48
CA SER A 107 -3.74 -1.82 -14.97
C SER A 107 -4.55 -1.16 -13.85
N VAL A 108 -5.24 -1.94 -13.01
CA VAL A 108 -5.98 -1.42 -11.85
C VAL A 108 -5.04 -0.78 -10.84
N ILE A 109 -3.89 -1.41 -10.55
CA ILE A 109 -2.88 -0.85 -9.65
C ILE A 109 -2.33 0.47 -10.18
N MET A 110 -2.09 0.60 -11.49
CA MET A 110 -1.69 1.86 -12.11
C MET A 110 -2.72 2.97 -11.86
N GLN A 111 -4.02 2.68 -12.03
CA GLN A 111 -5.09 3.65 -11.77
C GLN A 111 -5.12 4.08 -10.30
N LEU A 112 -4.97 3.12 -9.37
CA LEU A 112 -4.93 3.39 -7.94
C LEU A 112 -3.73 4.25 -7.56
N VAL A 113 -2.55 3.98 -8.12
CA VAL A 113 -1.34 4.77 -7.88
C VAL A 113 -1.51 6.21 -8.38
N ILE A 114 -2.10 6.40 -9.56
CA ILE A 114 -2.41 7.72 -10.10
C ILE A 114 -3.37 8.47 -9.18
N ALA A 115 -4.48 7.84 -8.78
CA ALA A 115 -5.47 8.43 -7.89
C ALA A 115 -4.88 8.74 -6.50
N SER A 116 -4.03 7.85 -5.97
CA SER A 116 -3.29 8.06 -4.72
C SER A 116 -2.40 9.30 -4.80
N ARG A 117 -1.65 9.46 -5.89
CA ARG A 117 -0.81 10.65 -6.11
C ARG A 117 -1.65 11.93 -6.19
N GLU A 118 -2.77 11.88 -6.90
CA GLU A 118 -3.67 13.03 -7.00
C GLU A 118 -4.26 13.44 -5.65
N LEU A 119 -4.61 12.47 -4.81
CA LEU A 119 -5.07 12.70 -3.44
C LEU A 119 -3.96 13.31 -2.57
N GLN A 120 -2.73 12.80 -2.66
CA GLN A 120 -1.58 13.35 -1.93
C GLN A 120 -1.33 14.82 -2.31
N LEU A 121 -1.41 15.16 -3.60
CA LEU A 121 -1.25 16.54 -4.07
C LEU A 121 -2.33 17.47 -3.50
N GLU A 122 -3.58 17.00 -3.39
CA GLU A 122 -4.66 17.76 -2.77
C GLU A 122 -4.43 17.98 -1.28
N ILE A 123 -4.06 16.93 -0.55
CA ILE A 123 -3.73 16.99 0.89
C ILE A 123 -2.64 18.03 1.15
N VAL A 124 -1.58 18.01 0.35
CA VAL A 124 -0.46 18.96 0.49
C VAL A 124 -0.92 20.38 0.13
N ALA A 125 -1.71 20.54 -0.93
CA ALA A 125 -2.23 21.83 -1.34
C ALA A 125 -3.14 22.48 -0.28
N ALA A 126 -4.01 21.69 0.36
CA ALA A 126 -4.87 22.13 1.45
C ALA A 126 -4.09 22.38 2.76
N GLY A 127 -3.08 21.55 3.03
CA GLY A 127 -2.38 21.52 4.32
C GLY A 127 -1.18 22.45 4.44
N LYS A 128 -0.67 23.03 3.34
CA LYS A 128 0.55 23.85 3.37
C LYS A 128 0.42 25.18 4.11
N GLN A 129 -0.79 25.73 4.28
CA GLN A 129 -1.05 26.98 5.03
C GLN A 129 -0.08 28.15 4.69
N GLY A 130 0.34 28.27 3.42
CA GLY A 130 1.29 29.28 2.96
C GLY A 130 2.77 28.85 2.93
N GLY A 131 3.11 27.65 3.43
CA GLY A 131 4.44 27.05 3.31
C GLY A 131 4.67 26.27 2.02
N SER A 132 5.87 25.74 1.87
CA SER A 132 6.28 24.87 0.76
C SER A 132 5.80 23.40 0.94
N PRO A 133 5.64 22.63 -0.15
CA PRO A 133 5.38 21.18 -0.06
C PRO A 133 6.41 20.43 0.80
N ALA A 134 7.68 20.80 0.70
CA ALA A 134 8.76 20.20 1.48
C ALA A 134 8.55 20.38 3.00
N GLU A 135 8.17 21.59 3.43
CA GLU A 135 7.85 21.86 4.84
C GLU A 135 6.63 21.07 5.31
N PHE A 136 5.63 20.89 4.44
CA PHE A 136 4.47 20.05 4.76
C PHE A 136 4.86 18.59 4.99
N TYR A 137 5.66 18.01 4.10
CA TYR A 137 6.15 16.64 4.23
C TYR A 137 7.04 16.45 5.45
N LYS A 138 7.89 17.42 5.76
CA LYS A 138 8.74 17.44 6.96
C LYS A 138 7.91 17.50 8.24
N ARG A 139 6.91 18.38 8.31
CA ARG A 139 6.00 18.49 9.45
C ARG A 139 5.16 17.24 9.65
N ASN A 140 4.83 16.53 8.56
CA ASN A 140 4.08 15.29 8.58
C ASN A 140 4.97 14.07 8.28
N HIS A 141 6.23 14.06 8.74
CA HIS A 141 7.21 13.06 8.32
C HIS A 141 6.75 11.60 8.47
N GLN A 142 6.07 11.23 9.57
CA GLN A 142 5.57 9.86 9.76
C GLN A 142 4.57 9.43 8.68
N TRP A 143 3.73 10.36 8.21
CA TRP A 143 2.81 10.11 7.11
C TRP A 143 3.57 9.99 5.78
N THR A 144 4.53 10.88 5.54
CA THR A 144 5.41 10.84 4.36
C THR A 144 6.23 9.54 4.29
N GLU A 145 6.76 9.06 5.41
CA GLU A 145 7.48 7.79 5.54
C GLU A 145 6.56 6.59 5.30
N GLY A 146 5.34 6.62 5.81
CA GLY A 146 4.33 5.59 5.57
C GLY A 146 3.91 5.50 4.10
N LEU A 147 3.88 6.63 3.39
CA LEU A 147 3.67 6.70 1.94
C LEU A 147 4.89 6.16 1.18
N LEU A 148 6.08 6.61 1.54
CA LEU A 148 7.34 6.20 0.91
C LEU A 148 7.52 4.68 1.01
N SER A 149 7.30 4.11 2.20
CA SER A 149 7.39 2.68 2.45
C SER A 149 6.37 1.89 1.62
N ALA A 150 5.11 2.35 1.57
CA ALA A 150 4.08 1.72 0.77
C ALA A 150 4.42 1.75 -0.73
N ALA A 151 4.93 2.88 -1.23
CA ALA A 151 5.34 3.02 -2.63
C ALA A 151 6.50 2.07 -3.00
N LYS A 152 7.51 1.94 -2.13
CA LYS A 152 8.60 0.95 -2.30
C LYS A 152 8.07 -0.47 -2.36
N ALA A 153 7.17 -0.83 -1.44
CA ALA A 153 6.58 -2.16 -1.38
C ALA A 153 5.81 -2.51 -2.66
N VAL A 154 4.99 -1.59 -3.18
CA VAL A 154 4.27 -1.79 -4.44
C VAL A 154 5.23 -1.97 -5.60
N GLY A 155 6.28 -1.15 -5.70
CA GLY A 155 7.29 -1.27 -6.75
C GLY A 155 8.05 -2.61 -6.73
N VAL A 156 8.39 -3.12 -5.55
CA VAL A 156 9.02 -4.44 -5.42
C VAL A 156 8.04 -5.56 -5.80
N ALA A 157 6.83 -5.54 -5.23
CA ALA A 157 5.82 -6.56 -5.48
C ALA A 157 5.41 -6.62 -6.98
N ALA A 158 5.37 -5.46 -7.65
CA ALA A 158 5.18 -5.36 -9.10
C ALA A 158 6.21 -6.16 -9.90
N ARG A 159 7.51 -6.05 -9.56
CA ARG A 159 8.57 -6.79 -10.24
C ARG A 159 8.47 -8.29 -9.96
N VAL A 160 8.27 -8.65 -8.69
CA VAL A 160 8.13 -10.05 -8.26
C VAL A 160 6.95 -10.75 -8.96
N LEU A 161 5.84 -10.02 -9.18
CA LEU A 161 4.69 -10.52 -9.96
C LEU A 161 5.09 -10.87 -11.39
N VAL A 162 5.80 -9.98 -12.09
CA VAL A 162 6.22 -10.19 -13.47
C VAL A 162 7.22 -11.34 -13.58
N GLU A 163 8.22 -11.36 -12.70
CA GLU A 163 9.22 -12.45 -12.65
C GLU A 163 8.55 -13.80 -12.40
N SER A 164 7.57 -13.84 -11.50
CA SER A 164 6.80 -15.06 -11.22
C SER A 164 5.93 -15.48 -12.41
N ALA A 165 5.32 -14.52 -13.11
CA ALA A 165 4.51 -14.78 -14.30
C ALA A 165 5.38 -15.31 -15.46
N ASP A 166 6.54 -14.71 -15.73
CA ASP A 166 7.49 -15.22 -16.72
C ASP A 166 7.98 -16.63 -16.36
N GLY A 167 8.30 -16.86 -15.08
CA GLY A 167 8.70 -18.17 -14.58
C GLY A 167 7.66 -19.24 -14.87
N VAL A 168 6.39 -18.97 -14.56
CA VAL A 168 5.28 -19.89 -14.84
C VAL A 168 5.13 -20.16 -16.34
N VAL A 169 5.15 -19.11 -17.17
CA VAL A 169 4.96 -19.23 -18.62
C VAL A 169 6.11 -19.98 -19.30
N THR A 170 7.34 -19.75 -18.86
CA THR A 170 8.54 -20.43 -19.38
C THR A 170 8.75 -21.84 -18.80
N GLY A 171 7.91 -22.26 -17.85
CA GLY A 171 8.02 -23.55 -17.17
C GLY A 171 9.19 -23.66 -16.19
N LYS A 172 9.83 -22.54 -15.84
CA LYS A 172 10.96 -22.47 -14.88
C LYS A 172 10.51 -22.09 -13.47
N GLY A 173 9.28 -21.63 -13.32
CA GLY A 173 8.67 -21.18 -12.08
C GLY A 173 7.49 -22.04 -11.64
N LYS A 174 7.03 -21.78 -10.42
CA LYS A 174 5.92 -22.50 -9.78
C LYS A 174 4.68 -21.59 -9.73
N PHE A 175 3.49 -22.15 -9.94
CA PHE A 175 2.23 -21.39 -9.85
C PHE A 175 2.04 -20.79 -8.46
N GLU A 176 2.50 -21.48 -7.41
CA GLU A 176 2.43 -21.03 -6.03
C GLU A 176 3.19 -19.72 -5.81
N HIS A 177 4.34 -19.53 -6.48
CA HIS A 177 5.09 -18.26 -6.39
C HIS A 177 4.30 -17.12 -7.02
N LEU A 178 3.63 -17.37 -8.16
CA LEU A 178 2.79 -16.39 -8.80
C LEU A 178 1.56 -16.01 -7.94
N ILE A 179 0.94 -16.99 -7.28
CA ILE A 179 -0.17 -16.74 -6.36
C ILE A 179 0.29 -15.86 -5.19
N VAL A 180 1.45 -16.17 -4.58
CA VAL A 180 2.01 -15.38 -3.49
C VAL A 180 2.34 -13.96 -3.95
N ALA A 181 2.96 -13.80 -5.12
CA ALA A 181 3.28 -12.48 -5.68
C ALA A 181 2.02 -11.63 -5.94
N ALA A 182 0.95 -12.26 -6.44
CA ALA A 182 -0.34 -11.60 -6.63
C ALA A 182 -1.01 -11.16 -5.31
N GLN A 183 -0.83 -11.92 -4.24
CA GLN A 183 -1.30 -11.52 -2.91
C GLN A 183 -0.47 -10.38 -2.33
N GLU A 184 0.85 -10.43 -2.50
CA GLU A 184 1.76 -9.40 -1.99
C GLU A 184 1.54 -8.05 -2.67
N ILE A 185 1.32 -8.04 -3.99
CA ILE A 185 1.03 -6.81 -4.73
C ILE A 185 -0.34 -6.23 -4.33
N ALA A 186 -1.35 -7.08 -4.11
CA ALA A 186 -2.64 -6.62 -3.60
C ALA A 186 -2.53 -6.03 -2.19
N ALA A 187 -1.79 -6.68 -1.30
CA ALA A 187 -1.59 -6.21 0.08
C ALA A 187 -0.81 -4.89 0.14
N SER A 188 0.27 -4.76 -0.64
CA SER A 188 1.06 -3.52 -0.72
C SER A 188 0.25 -2.37 -1.34
N THR A 189 -0.60 -2.66 -2.32
CA THR A 189 -1.53 -1.67 -2.90
C THR A 189 -2.59 -1.21 -1.90
N ALA A 190 -3.15 -2.14 -1.11
CA ALA A 190 -4.05 -1.79 -0.01
C ALA A 190 -3.36 -0.95 1.06
N GLN A 191 -2.09 -1.25 1.38
CA GLN A 191 -1.28 -0.43 2.28
C GLN A 191 -1.06 0.98 1.71
N LEU A 192 -0.80 1.13 0.41
CA LEU A 192 -0.69 2.43 -0.24
C LEU A 192 -1.99 3.22 -0.16
N PHE A 193 -3.14 2.59 -0.41
CA PHE A 193 -4.46 3.19 -0.24
C PHE A 193 -4.65 3.72 1.18
N VAL A 194 -4.40 2.88 2.19
CA VAL A 194 -4.55 3.24 3.61
C VAL A 194 -3.61 4.40 3.97
N SER A 195 -2.33 4.34 3.57
CA SER A 195 -1.36 5.41 3.80
C SER A 195 -1.79 6.73 3.14
N SER A 196 -2.36 6.68 1.94
CA SER A 196 -2.78 7.86 1.16
C SER A 196 -3.93 8.62 1.79
N ARG A 197 -4.88 7.92 2.41
CA ARG A 197 -6.08 8.53 2.99
C ARG A 197 -5.92 9.09 4.40
N VAL A 198 -4.81 8.82 5.12
CA VAL A 198 -4.62 9.20 6.53
C VAL A 198 -4.83 10.70 6.78
N LYS A 199 -4.42 11.54 5.83
CA LYS A 199 -4.51 13.01 5.91
C LYS A 199 -5.55 13.60 4.96
N ALA A 200 -6.34 12.77 4.29
CA ALA A 200 -7.38 13.21 3.37
C ALA A 200 -8.56 13.83 4.12
N ASP A 201 -9.17 14.85 3.51
CA ASP A 201 -10.48 15.32 3.95
C ASP A 201 -11.55 14.26 3.65
N LYS A 202 -12.56 14.14 4.52
CA LYS A 202 -13.64 13.16 4.34
C LYS A 202 -14.54 13.49 3.15
N ASP A 203 -14.64 14.77 2.81
CA ASP A 203 -15.46 15.29 1.71
C ASP A 203 -14.60 15.49 0.43
N SER A 204 -13.39 14.92 0.39
CA SER A 204 -12.52 14.97 -0.78
C SER A 204 -13.09 14.13 -1.92
N ALA A 205 -13.37 14.78 -3.05
CA ALA A 205 -13.77 14.10 -4.29
C ALA A 205 -12.68 13.12 -4.79
N LYS A 206 -11.40 13.41 -4.50
CA LYS A 206 -10.29 12.51 -4.86
C LYS A 206 -10.22 11.29 -3.95
N LEU A 207 -10.56 11.44 -2.67
CA LEU A 207 -10.70 10.30 -1.76
C LEU A 207 -11.88 9.42 -2.18
N GLU A 208 -13.00 10.03 -2.57
CA GLU A 208 -14.18 9.32 -3.09
C GLU A 208 -13.79 8.53 -4.35
N ALA A 209 -13.17 9.18 -5.35
CA ALA A 209 -12.72 8.51 -6.56
C ALA A 209 -11.75 7.35 -6.28
N LEU A 210 -10.76 7.56 -5.38
CA LEU A 210 -9.82 6.52 -4.97
C LEU A 210 -10.50 5.34 -4.25
N SER A 211 -11.63 5.57 -3.57
CA SER A 211 -12.35 4.53 -2.83
C SER A 211 -13.24 3.65 -3.71
N HIS A 212 -13.45 4.05 -4.98
CA HIS A 212 -14.27 3.33 -5.95
C HIS A 212 -13.45 2.52 -6.97
N LEU A 213 -12.11 2.55 -6.87
CA LEU A 213 -11.19 1.70 -7.63
C LEU A 213 -11.01 0.34 -6.96
#